data_AF-A0A0J7KYB0-F1
#
_entry.id   AF-A0A0J7KYB0-F1
#
_cell.length_a   1.000
_cell.length_b   1.000
_cell.length_c   1.000
_cell.angle_alpha   90.00
_cell.angle_beta   90.00
_cell.angle_gamma   90.00
#
_symmetry.space_group_name_H-M   'P 1'
#
loop_
_entity.id
_entity.type
_entity.pdbx_description
1 polymer ?
#
loop_
_entity_poly.entity_id
_entity_poly.type
_entity_poly.pdbx_seq_one_letter_code
_entity_poly.pdbx_strand_id
1 'polypeptide(L)'
;MPSGLDIANTLKYFSQTLLSLLKEVREVPFEMIKSQQFDGERMALYPNLDYKQLYNALTQLVDVVPLIHIGLQAFGKALLQCLACLLPFLDHDLIDNLSYLTASTISVLPMELHEEIVNYLCFYILPFTITRRIEASGKNAASQSVAAVIMMVFQYSNNPAHHCQLLECLMALKPGVVKDILCVVAYGTAPARASAAKLLFYYWPSFNPNLFDRRAVLVKFANDLTPFVCQRDSCPNAGNAEAGKVCYDHRISITFATESPPPLYLCIECANEIHREHPNQMFYDILHPMQQVSMVCENKNCRAADKSAISICFSTECASYNGNHPIRYCQQCHNIRHNNRRGGDHVYHMALPHISQLDPQTQTYMVQAIVRQALF
;
A
#
# COMPACT_ATOMS: atom_id res chain seq x y z
N MET A 1 -20.28 -23.51 17.98
CA MET A 1 -19.17 -22.58 17.70
C MET A 1 -19.61 -21.17 18.06
N PRO A 2 -18.73 -20.32 18.60
CA PRO A 2 -19.06 -18.90 18.81
C PRO A 2 -19.43 -18.24 17.47
N SER A 3 -20.34 -17.27 17.50
CA SER A 3 -20.71 -16.54 16.28
C SER A 3 -19.57 -15.59 15.88
N GLY A 4 -19.56 -15.15 14.62
CA GLY A 4 -18.63 -14.12 14.16
C GLY A 4 -18.78 -12.80 14.93
N LEU A 5 -19.95 -12.51 15.49
CA LEU A 5 -20.16 -11.33 16.35
C LEU A 5 -19.43 -11.47 17.69
N ASP A 6 -19.48 -12.65 18.31
CA ASP A 6 -18.80 -12.92 19.58
C ASP A 6 -17.27 -12.81 19.43
N ILE A 7 -16.77 -13.39 18.33
CA ILE A 7 -15.35 -13.31 17.98
C ILE A 7 -14.98 -11.85 17.68
N ALA A 8 -15.79 -11.11 16.92
CA ALA A 8 -15.54 -9.71 16.60
C ALA A 8 -15.43 -8.84 17.86
N ASN A 9 -16.32 -9.02 18.84
CA ASN A 9 -16.26 -8.27 20.10
C ASN A 9 -14.98 -8.56 20.89
N THR A 10 -14.53 -9.80 20.87
CA THR A 10 -13.25 -10.20 21.49
C THR A 10 -12.06 -9.54 20.79
N LEU A 11 -12.05 -9.54 19.46
CA LEU A 11 -10.99 -8.88 18.66
C LEU A 11 -10.96 -7.37 18.84
N LYS A 12 -12.14 -6.72 18.96
CA LYS A 12 -12.25 -5.29 19.28
C LYS A 12 -11.69 -4.98 20.67
N TYR A 13 -11.97 -5.82 21.66
CA TYR A 13 -11.38 -5.67 23.00
C TYR A 13 -9.84 -5.72 22.96
N PHE A 14 -9.26 -6.66 22.21
CA PHE A 14 -7.81 -6.70 22.01
C PHE A 14 -7.30 -5.46 21.30
N SER A 15 -7.98 -5.01 20.24
CA SER A 15 -7.62 -3.80 19.50
C SER A 15 -7.61 -2.57 20.39
N GLN A 16 -8.66 -2.35 21.19
CA GLN A 16 -8.74 -1.25 22.15
C GLN A 16 -7.65 -1.33 23.23
N THR A 17 -7.33 -2.54 23.70
CA THR A 17 -6.25 -2.76 24.66
C THR A 17 -4.90 -2.37 24.05
N LEU A 18 -4.61 -2.81 22.82
CA LEU A 18 -3.38 -2.47 22.10
C LEU A 18 -3.28 -0.95 21.85
N LEU A 19 -4.35 -0.30 21.42
CA LEU A 19 -4.39 1.14 21.23
C LEU A 19 -4.17 1.90 22.54
N SER A 20 -4.75 1.43 23.65
CA SER A 20 -4.55 2.03 24.97
C SER A 20 -3.08 1.94 25.40
N LEU A 21 -2.44 0.78 25.23
CA LEU A 21 -1.01 0.62 25.50
C LEU A 21 -0.15 1.52 24.62
N LEU A 22 -0.47 1.59 23.33
CA LEU A 22 0.25 2.40 22.35
C LEU A 22 0.16 3.90 22.68
N LYS A 23 -1.00 4.38 23.15
CA LYS A 23 -1.23 5.79 23.50
C LYS A 23 -0.32 6.31 24.61
N GLU A 24 0.09 5.45 25.54
CA GLU A 24 0.94 5.79 26.68
C GLU A 24 2.42 5.94 26.28
N VAL A 25 2.82 5.39 25.13
CA VAL A 25 4.20 5.49 24.61
C VAL A 25 4.49 6.90 24.11
N ARG A 26 5.61 7.48 24.56
CA ARG A 26 6.04 8.84 24.19
C ARG A 26 6.95 8.86 22.97
N GLU A 27 7.71 7.79 22.78
CA GLU A 27 8.58 7.52 21.66
C GLU A 27 7.77 7.34 20.37
N VAL A 28 8.44 7.20 19.23
CA VAL A 28 7.81 7.12 17.89
C VAL A 28 7.88 5.69 17.32
N PRO A 29 7.08 4.73 17.84
CA PRO A 29 7.23 3.31 17.50
C PRO A 29 7.09 3.04 16.00
N PHE A 30 6.24 3.76 15.28
CA PHE A 30 6.09 3.62 13.82
C PHE A 30 7.32 4.07 13.02
N GLU A 31 8.10 5.04 13.51
CA GLU A 31 9.39 5.37 12.91
C GLU A 31 10.43 4.29 13.24
N MET A 32 10.39 3.73 14.46
CA MET A 32 11.27 2.62 14.85
C MET A 32 11.00 1.35 14.03
N ILE A 33 9.74 1.08 13.62
CA ILE A 33 9.39 -0.05 12.74
C ILE A 33 10.13 0.04 11.39
N LYS A 34 10.50 1.24 10.91
CA LYS A 34 11.20 1.37 9.62
C LYS A 34 12.62 0.81 9.64
N SER A 35 13.18 0.44 10.80
CA SER A 35 14.49 -0.20 10.87
C SER A 35 14.53 -1.33 11.89
N GLN A 36 14.98 -2.50 11.45
CA GLN A 36 15.06 -3.70 12.29
C GLN A 36 15.94 -3.52 13.52
N GLN A 37 16.95 -2.66 13.46
CA GLN A 37 17.86 -2.38 14.57
C GLN A 37 17.13 -1.86 15.82
N PHE A 38 15.98 -1.18 15.62
CA PHE A 38 15.20 -0.60 16.71
C PHE A 38 14.10 -1.53 17.23
N ASP A 39 14.01 -2.78 16.77
CA ASP A 39 12.98 -3.72 17.23
C ASP A 39 13.05 -3.99 18.73
N GLY A 40 14.25 -4.29 19.24
CA GLY A 40 14.44 -4.58 20.66
C GLY A 40 14.04 -3.38 21.53
N GLU A 41 14.46 -2.18 21.15
CA GLU A 41 14.10 -0.93 21.83
C GLU A 41 12.60 -0.65 21.74
N ARG A 42 11.99 -0.81 20.55
CA ARG A 42 10.55 -0.60 20.34
C ARG A 42 9.73 -1.54 21.19
N MET A 43 10.07 -2.83 21.18
CA MET A 43 9.32 -3.85 21.91
C MET A 43 9.44 -3.67 23.43
N ALA A 44 10.57 -3.12 23.90
CA ALA A 44 10.77 -2.78 25.32
C ALA A 44 9.90 -1.62 25.82
N LEU A 45 9.22 -0.88 24.93
CA LEU A 45 8.28 0.18 25.30
C LEU A 45 6.95 -0.36 25.86
N TYR A 46 6.66 -1.65 25.64
CA TYR A 46 5.38 -2.25 25.97
C TYR A 46 5.49 -3.23 27.14
N PRO A 47 4.37 -3.51 27.86
CA PRO A 47 4.34 -4.58 28.84
C PRO A 47 4.71 -5.93 28.23
N ASN A 48 5.31 -6.82 29.03
CA ASN A 48 5.69 -8.16 28.58
C ASN A 48 4.47 -9.10 28.47
N LEU A 49 3.66 -8.90 27.42
CA LEU A 49 2.53 -9.73 27.04
C LEU A 49 2.88 -10.59 25.82
N ASP A 50 2.11 -11.65 25.59
CA ASP A 50 2.34 -12.59 24.49
C ASP A 50 1.69 -12.12 23.17
N TYR A 51 2.23 -11.05 22.59
CA TYR A 51 1.77 -10.49 21.31
C TYR A 51 1.93 -11.47 20.14
N LYS A 52 2.95 -12.33 20.21
CA LYS A 52 3.18 -13.39 19.21
C LYS A 52 2.07 -14.43 19.22
N GLN A 53 1.62 -14.85 20.40
CA GLN A 53 0.51 -15.79 20.49
C GLN A 53 -0.81 -15.16 20.01
N LEU A 54 -1.02 -13.86 20.22
CA LEU A 54 -2.15 -13.17 19.61
C LEU A 54 -2.07 -13.19 18.07
N TYR A 55 -0.91 -12.86 17.48
CA TYR A 55 -0.70 -12.97 16.02
C TYR A 55 -1.00 -14.38 15.49
N ASN A 56 -0.48 -15.41 16.18
CA ASN A 56 -0.70 -16.81 15.80
C ASN A 56 -2.19 -17.18 15.88
N ALA A 57 -2.90 -16.71 16.90
CA ALA A 57 -4.34 -16.91 17.02
C ALA A 57 -5.12 -16.22 15.89
N LEU A 58 -4.74 -14.99 15.51
CA LEU A 58 -5.34 -14.29 14.36
C LEU A 58 -5.10 -15.06 13.05
N THR A 59 -3.90 -15.62 12.88
CA THR A 59 -3.57 -16.46 11.72
C THR A 59 -4.46 -17.71 11.67
N GLN A 60 -4.59 -18.43 12.78
CA GLN A 60 -5.48 -19.61 12.87
C GLN A 60 -6.95 -19.25 12.68
N LEU A 61 -7.37 -18.05 13.09
CA LEU A 61 -8.73 -17.56 12.85
C LEU A 61 -9.03 -17.37 11.36
N VAL A 62 -8.05 -17.01 10.54
CA VAL A 62 -8.20 -16.93 9.07
C VAL A 62 -8.54 -18.31 8.49
N ASP A 63 -7.89 -19.37 8.96
CA ASP A 63 -8.09 -20.73 8.45
C ASP A 63 -9.49 -21.29 8.75
N VAL A 64 -10.14 -20.81 9.81
CA VAL A 64 -11.48 -21.26 10.22
C VAL A 64 -12.60 -20.31 9.79
N VAL A 65 -12.29 -19.25 9.02
CA VAL A 65 -13.30 -18.34 8.44
C VAL A 65 -14.45 -19.08 7.75
N PRO A 66 -14.23 -20.14 6.93
CA PRO A 66 -15.33 -20.86 6.27
C PRO A 66 -16.35 -21.50 7.22
N LEU A 67 -16.00 -21.66 8.50
CA LEU A 67 -16.87 -22.22 9.55
C LEU A 67 -17.73 -21.14 10.24
N ILE A 68 -17.51 -19.86 9.95
CA ILE A 68 -18.26 -18.73 10.54
C ILE A 68 -19.46 -18.40 9.67
N HIS A 69 -20.64 -18.88 10.06
CA HIS A 69 -21.88 -18.68 9.29
C HIS A 69 -22.65 -17.40 9.61
N ILE A 70 -22.47 -16.84 10.81
CA ILE A 70 -23.21 -15.65 11.29
C ILE A 70 -22.20 -14.58 11.70
N GLY A 71 -22.40 -13.33 11.27
CA GLY A 71 -21.55 -12.20 11.69
C GLY A 71 -20.20 -12.10 10.99
N LEU A 72 -20.03 -12.74 9.83
CA LEU A 72 -18.76 -12.80 9.11
C LEU A 72 -18.18 -11.42 8.75
N GLN A 73 -19.03 -10.46 8.37
CA GLN A 73 -18.59 -9.09 8.07
C GLN A 73 -18.02 -8.38 9.30
N ALA A 74 -18.70 -8.49 10.45
CA ALA A 74 -18.23 -7.88 11.69
C ALA A 74 -16.92 -8.52 12.17
N PHE A 75 -16.82 -9.85 12.04
CA PHE A 75 -15.58 -10.58 12.29
C PHE A 75 -14.44 -10.09 11.40
N GLY A 76 -14.66 -10.03 10.08
CA GLY A 76 -13.62 -9.63 9.14
C GLY A 76 -13.09 -8.21 9.39
N LYS A 77 -13.98 -7.26 9.69
CA LYS A 77 -13.57 -5.89 10.06
C LYS A 77 -12.73 -5.87 11.35
N ALA A 78 -13.16 -6.59 12.39
CA ALA A 78 -12.44 -6.66 13.65
C ALA A 78 -11.09 -7.39 13.52
N LEU A 79 -11.00 -8.40 12.64
CA LEU A 79 -9.76 -9.11 12.32
C LEU A 79 -8.74 -8.17 11.67
N LEU A 80 -9.15 -7.42 10.64
CA LEU A 80 -8.27 -6.47 9.94
C LEU A 80 -7.79 -5.36 10.88
N GLN A 81 -8.71 -4.80 11.69
CA GLN A 81 -8.39 -3.82 12.73
C GLN A 81 -7.34 -4.36 13.71
N CYS A 82 -7.54 -5.58 14.22
CA CYS A 82 -6.64 -6.19 15.19
C CYS A 82 -5.24 -6.44 14.58
N LEU A 83 -5.17 -6.90 13.33
CA LEU A 83 -3.90 -7.09 12.61
C LEU A 83 -3.10 -5.77 12.49
N ALA A 84 -3.76 -4.67 12.15
CA ALA A 84 -3.11 -3.36 12.07
C ALA A 84 -2.72 -2.81 13.45
N CYS A 85 -3.59 -2.92 14.45
CA CYS A 85 -3.28 -2.50 15.83
C CYS A 85 -2.10 -3.28 16.43
N LEU A 86 -1.90 -4.53 16.01
CA LEU A 86 -0.84 -5.39 16.52
C LEU A 86 0.54 -5.04 15.94
N LEU A 87 0.62 -4.43 14.76
CA LEU A 87 1.85 -4.15 14.03
C LEU A 87 3.00 -3.57 14.89
N PRO A 88 2.80 -2.55 15.76
CA PRO A 88 3.89 -1.98 16.55
C PRO A 88 4.51 -2.94 17.58
N PHE A 89 3.76 -3.96 17.98
CA PHE A 89 4.12 -4.90 19.05
C PHE A 89 4.84 -6.16 18.52
N LEU A 90 4.92 -6.32 17.19
CA LEU A 90 5.48 -7.50 16.54
C LEU A 90 7.00 -7.42 16.41
N ASP A 91 7.65 -8.59 16.37
CA ASP A 91 9.06 -8.75 15.99
C ASP A 91 9.24 -8.74 14.46
N HIS A 92 10.49 -8.73 13.98
CA HIS A 92 10.78 -8.67 12.55
C HIS A 92 10.13 -9.76 11.71
N ASP A 93 10.14 -11.02 12.17
CA ASP A 93 9.63 -12.15 11.40
C ASP A 93 8.12 -12.04 11.20
N LEU A 94 7.41 -11.59 12.23
CA LEU A 94 5.96 -11.42 12.16
C LEU A 94 5.58 -10.18 11.34
N ILE A 95 6.33 -9.07 11.45
CA ILE A 95 6.15 -7.86 10.64
C ILE A 95 6.28 -8.18 9.14
N ASP A 96 7.30 -8.95 8.76
CA ASP A 96 7.55 -9.29 7.35
C ASP A 96 6.42 -10.14 6.72
N ASN A 97 5.69 -10.91 7.54
CA ASN A 97 4.59 -11.75 7.11
C ASN A 97 3.21 -11.07 7.16
N LEU A 98 3.06 -9.96 7.90
CA LEU A 98 1.78 -9.31 8.14
C LEU A 98 1.08 -8.84 6.86
N SER A 99 1.85 -8.34 5.88
CA SER A 99 1.32 -7.93 4.57
C SER A 99 0.70 -9.10 3.81
N TYR A 100 1.38 -10.25 3.80
CA TYR A 100 0.85 -11.44 3.14
C TYR A 100 -0.36 -12.02 3.89
N LEU A 101 -0.30 -12.09 5.23
CA LEU A 101 -1.43 -12.55 6.04
C LEU A 101 -2.68 -11.71 5.76
N THR A 102 -2.57 -10.39 5.79
CA THR A 102 -3.68 -9.48 5.50
C THR A 102 -4.16 -9.64 4.06
N ALA A 103 -3.26 -9.77 3.09
CA ALA A 103 -3.67 -10.02 1.70
C ALA A 103 -4.40 -11.36 1.56
N SER A 104 -4.00 -12.38 2.31
CA SER A 104 -4.59 -13.71 2.22
C SER A 104 -6.04 -13.77 2.71
N THR A 105 -6.46 -12.85 3.57
CA THR A 105 -7.84 -12.81 4.05
C THR A 105 -8.84 -12.57 2.91
N ILE A 106 -8.42 -11.99 1.79
CA ILE A 106 -9.26 -11.75 0.62
C ILE A 106 -9.80 -13.04 -0.02
N SER A 107 -9.14 -14.18 0.20
CA SER A 107 -9.60 -15.46 -0.37
C SER A 107 -10.69 -16.14 0.46
N VAL A 108 -10.91 -15.68 1.70
CA VAL A 108 -11.84 -16.31 2.64
C VAL A 108 -12.91 -15.36 3.18
N LEU A 109 -12.63 -14.05 3.22
CA LEU A 109 -13.60 -13.03 3.60
C LEU A 109 -14.52 -12.68 2.41
N PRO A 110 -15.73 -12.20 2.68
CA PRO A 110 -16.72 -11.93 1.64
C PRO A 110 -16.34 -10.66 0.84
N MET A 111 -16.84 -10.56 -0.40
CA MET A 111 -16.41 -9.53 -1.36
C MET A 111 -16.69 -8.09 -0.92
N GLU A 112 -17.68 -7.89 -0.05
CA GLU A 112 -18.01 -6.60 0.55
C GLU A 112 -16.88 -6.06 1.44
N LEU A 113 -15.93 -6.91 1.85
CA LEU A 113 -14.74 -6.52 2.61
C LEU A 113 -13.48 -6.36 1.74
N HIS A 114 -13.53 -6.61 0.43
CA HIS A 114 -12.33 -6.53 -0.42
C HIS A 114 -11.73 -5.12 -0.44
N GLU A 115 -12.56 -4.09 -0.48
CA GLU A 115 -12.11 -2.69 -0.41
C GLU A 115 -11.41 -2.41 0.93
N GLU A 116 -12.02 -2.85 2.03
CA GLU A 116 -11.47 -2.73 3.39
C GLU A 116 -10.11 -3.43 3.49
N ILE A 117 -9.96 -4.64 2.97
CA ILE A 117 -8.68 -5.39 2.98
C ILE A 117 -7.59 -4.60 2.24
N VAL A 118 -7.92 -4.04 1.07
CA VAL A 118 -6.98 -3.26 0.26
C VAL A 118 -6.63 -1.94 0.94
N ASN A 119 -7.60 -1.28 1.58
CA ASN A 119 -7.35 -0.12 2.42
C ASN A 119 -6.40 -0.45 3.57
N TYR A 120 -6.62 -1.57 4.25
CA TYR A 120 -5.76 -1.99 5.35
C TYR A 120 -4.32 -2.27 4.92
N LEU A 121 -4.16 -2.94 3.77
CA LEU A 121 -2.85 -3.11 3.15
C LEU A 121 -2.21 -1.75 2.83
N CYS A 122 -2.90 -0.88 2.09
CA CYS A 122 -2.30 0.32 1.51
C CYS A 122 -2.03 1.45 2.51
N PHE A 123 -2.85 1.55 3.55
CA PHE A 123 -2.81 2.68 4.49
C PHE A 123 -2.21 2.33 5.86
N TYR A 124 -2.37 1.10 6.36
CA TYR A 124 -1.90 0.75 7.71
C TYR A 124 -0.74 -0.23 7.76
N ILE A 125 -0.53 -1.05 6.73
CA ILE A 125 0.43 -2.16 6.82
C ILE A 125 1.63 -1.94 5.90
N LEU A 126 1.41 -1.91 4.58
CA LEU A 126 2.48 -1.79 3.60
C LEU A 126 3.41 -0.58 3.83
N PRO A 127 2.91 0.60 4.22
CA PRO A 127 3.77 1.77 4.47
C PRO A 127 4.87 1.54 5.51
N PHE A 128 4.67 0.61 6.45
CA PHE A 128 5.62 0.32 7.52
C PHE A 128 6.39 -0.98 7.32
N THR A 129 5.84 -1.95 6.58
CA THR A 129 6.50 -3.24 6.34
C THR A 129 7.45 -3.17 5.13
N ILE A 130 7.04 -2.54 4.02
CA ILE A 130 7.81 -2.53 2.77
C ILE A 130 8.94 -1.48 2.76
N THR A 131 8.83 -0.43 3.56
CA THR A 131 9.86 0.61 3.63
C THR A 131 10.97 0.29 4.64
N ARG A 132 10.81 -0.83 5.35
CA ARG A 132 11.68 -1.26 6.45
C ARG A 132 13.08 -1.64 5.97
N ARG A 133 14.10 -1.17 6.68
CA ARG A 133 15.53 -1.40 6.41
C ARG A 133 16.08 -2.56 7.24
N ILE A 134 16.75 -3.51 6.58
CA ILE A 134 17.45 -4.66 7.20
C ILE A 134 18.96 -4.44 7.11
N GLU A 135 19.67 -4.61 8.24
CA GLU A 135 21.11 -4.31 8.37
C GLU A 135 22.03 -5.14 7.46
N ALA A 136 21.64 -6.38 7.11
CA ALA A 136 22.58 -7.35 6.54
C ALA A 136 22.52 -7.57 5.01
N SER A 137 21.49 -7.11 4.28
CA SER A 137 21.35 -7.48 2.85
C SER A 137 20.72 -6.42 1.93
N GLY A 138 20.29 -5.27 2.47
CA GLY A 138 19.60 -4.24 1.70
C GLY A 138 18.27 -4.68 1.07
N LYS A 139 17.77 -5.89 1.37
CA LYS A 139 16.48 -6.42 0.88
C LYS A 139 15.63 -6.85 2.07
N ASN A 140 14.51 -6.17 2.28
CA ASN A 140 13.50 -6.57 3.25
C ASN A 140 12.71 -7.80 2.79
N ALA A 141 12.45 -8.75 3.70
CA ALA A 141 11.67 -9.95 3.37
C ALA A 141 10.21 -9.59 3.05
N ALA A 142 9.65 -8.54 3.68
CA ALA A 142 8.40 -7.93 3.23
C ALA A 142 8.40 -7.49 1.75
N SER A 143 9.52 -7.03 1.18
CA SER A 143 9.58 -6.78 -0.27
C SER A 143 9.56 -8.06 -1.09
N GLN A 144 9.98 -9.20 -0.54
CA GLN A 144 9.96 -10.48 -1.26
C GLN A 144 8.54 -11.05 -1.35
N SER A 145 7.65 -10.71 -0.40
CA SER A 145 6.25 -11.13 -0.42
C SER A 145 5.36 -10.25 -1.31
N VAL A 146 5.87 -9.15 -1.87
CA VAL A 146 5.10 -8.21 -2.72
C VAL A 146 4.44 -8.90 -3.90
N ALA A 147 5.17 -9.74 -4.64
CA ALA A 147 4.59 -10.49 -5.76
C ALA A 147 3.44 -11.41 -5.32
N ALA A 148 3.54 -12.02 -4.13
CA ALA A 148 2.48 -12.85 -3.57
C ALA A 148 1.27 -12.01 -3.13
N VAL A 149 1.48 -10.86 -2.50
CA VAL A 149 0.40 -9.90 -2.15
C VAL A 149 -0.34 -9.44 -3.40
N ILE A 150 0.38 -9.04 -4.46
CA ILE A 150 -0.22 -8.69 -5.76
C ILE A 150 -1.03 -9.87 -6.30
N MET A 151 -0.47 -11.08 -6.27
CA MET A 151 -1.15 -12.27 -6.77
C MET A 151 -2.45 -12.56 -6.03
N MET A 152 -2.48 -12.47 -4.70
CA MET A 152 -3.70 -12.66 -3.91
C MET A 152 -4.78 -11.66 -4.29
N VAL A 153 -4.46 -10.36 -4.29
CA VAL A 153 -5.46 -9.32 -4.60
C VAL A 153 -5.94 -9.43 -6.05
N PHE A 154 -5.05 -9.71 -7.01
CA PHE A 154 -5.42 -9.82 -8.42
C PHE A 154 -6.20 -11.10 -8.75
N GLN A 155 -6.03 -12.15 -7.95
CA GLN A 155 -6.74 -13.41 -8.13
C GLN A 155 -8.18 -13.36 -7.61
N TYR A 156 -8.39 -12.74 -6.45
CA TYR A 156 -9.66 -12.83 -5.73
C TYR A 156 -10.50 -11.55 -5.83
N SER A 157 -9.88 -10.39 -6.08
CA SER A 157 -10.63 -9.17 -6.29
C SER A 157 -11.00 -8.98 -7.76
N ASN A 158 -12.29 -8.81 -8.03
CA ASN A 158 -12.80 -8.54 -9.38
C ASN A 158 -12.87 -7.05 -9.71
N ASN A 159 -12.59 -6.16 -8.75
CA ASN A 159 -12.62 -4.71 -8.95
C ASN A 159 -11.23 -4.21 -9.39
N PRO A 160 -11.09 -3.67 -10.62
CA PRO A 160 -9.82 -3.12 -11.09
C PRO A 160 -9.32 -1.91 -10.29
N ALA A 161 -10.20 -1.18 -9.61
CA ALA A 161 -9.82 -0.06 -8.75
C ALA A 161 -8.96 -0.55 -7.57
N HIS A 162 -9.30 -1.70 -6.98
CA HIS A 162 -8.49 -2.34 -5.93
C HIS A 162 -7.10 -2.71 -6.43
N HIS A 163 -7.00 -3.22 -7.67
CA HIS A 163 -5.73 -3.58 -8.28
C HIS A 163 -4.84 -2.35 -8.48
N CYS A 164 -5.42 -1.24 -8.93
CA CYS A 164 -4.70 0.02 -9.13
C CYS A 164 -4.27 0.63 -7.80
N GLN A 165 -5.15 0.69 -6.80
CA GLN A 165 -4.82 1.21 -5.47
C GLN A 165 -3.64 0.47 -4.85
N LEU A 166 -3.66 -0.87 -4.87
CA LEU A 166 -2.54 -1.67 -4.39
C LEU A 166 -1.26 -1.37 -5.17
N LEU A 167 -1.34 -1.36 -6.51
CA LEU A 167 -0.15 -1.20 -7.33
C LEU A 167 0.46 0.19 -7.21
N GLU A 168 -0.36 1.24 -7.16
CA GLU A 168 0.08 2.62 -6.94
C GLU A 168 0.64 2.83 -5.54
N CYS A 169 0.04 2.21 -4.51
CA CYS A 169 0.62 2.18 -3.16
C CYS A 169 2.02 1.57 -3.19
N LEU A 170 2.18 0.39 -3.80
CA LEU A 170 3.50 -0.26 -3.91
C LEU A 170 4.49 0.58 -4.70
N MET A 171 4.06 1.20 -5.81
CA MET A 171 4.91 2.08 -6.62
C MET A 171 5.32 3.36 -5.88
N ALA A 172 4.54 3.81 -4.90
CA ALA A 172 4.91 4.91 -4.01
C ALA A 172 5.91 4.48 -2.92
N LEU A 173 5.85 3.23 -2.47
CA LEU A 173 6.65 2.75 -1.33
C LEU A 173 8.02 2.16 -1.70
N LYS A 174 8.16 1.56 -2.89
CA LYS A 174 9.43 0.93 -3.32
C LYS A 174 9.71 1.10 -4.81
N PRO A 175 10.99 1.17 -5.21
CA PRO A 175 11.39 1.02 -6.60
C PRO A 175 11.24 -0.45 -7.06
N GLY A 176 11.22 -0.65 -8.37
CA GLY A 176 11.35 -1.97 -8.98
C GLY A 176 10.08 -2.83 -8.95
N VAL A 177 8.91 -2.25 -8.67
CA VAL A 177 7.60 -2.95 -8.65
C VAL A 177 7.30 -3.65 -9.98
N VAL A 178 7.84 -3.15 -11.10
CA VAL A 178 7.78 -3.83 -12.41
C VAL A 178 8.29 -5.27 -12.35
N LYS A 179 9.29 -5.57 -11.53
CA LYS A 179 9.84 -6.92 -11.35
C LYS A 179 8.83 -7.83 -10.65
N ASP A 180 8.14 -7.31 -9.65
CA ASP A 180 7.09 -8.04 -8.92
C ASP A 180 5.91 -8.34 -9.85
N ILE A 181 5.50 -7.36 -10.68
CA ILE A 181 4.47 -7.56 -11.70
C ILE A 181 4.89 -8.59 -12.74
N LEU A 182 6.12 -8.52 -13.25
CA LEU A 182 6.66 -9.53 -14.19
C LEU A 182 6.67 -10.94 -13.57
N CYS A 183 6.98 -11.05 -12.28
CA CYS A 183 6.89 -12.32 -11.55
C CYS A 183 5.45 -12.86 -11.55
N VAL A 184 4.46 -12.00 -11.28
CA VAL A 184 3.03 -12.39 -11.32
C VAL A 184 2.59 -12.77 -12.74
N VAL A 185 3.02 -12.06 -13.78
CA VAL A 185 2.73 -12.45 -15.18
C VAL A 185 3.36 -13.80 -15.53
N ALA A 186 4.58 -14.07 -15.05
CA ALA A 186 5.28 -15.32 -15.31
C ALA A 186 4.68 -16.52 -14.56
N TYR A 187 4.34 -16.36 -13.28
CA TYR A 187 4.05 -17.50 -12.38
C TYR A 187 2.67 -17.47 -11.72
N GLY A 188 1.93 -16.37 -11.84
CA GLY A 188 0.60 -16.25 -11.22
C GLY A 188 -0.44 -17.18 -11.82
N THR A 189 -1.59 -17.27 -11.14
CA THR A 189 -2.79 -17.95 -11.65
C THR A 189 -3.36 -17.21 -12.87
N ALA A 190 -4.22 -17.86 -13.66
CA ALA A 190 -4.82 -17.25 -14.86
C ALA A 190 -5.45 -15.86 -14.61
N PRO A 191 -6.33 -15.65 -13.60
CA PRO A 191 -6.89 -14.33 -13.31
C PRO A 191 -5.82 -13.33 -12.89
N ALA A 192 -4.89 -13.72 -12.01
CA ALA A 192 -3.82 -12.83 -11.55
C ALA A 192 -2.91 -12.38 -12.70
N ARG A 193 -2.54 -13.29 -13.61
CA ARG A 193 -1.75 -12.98 -14.81
C ARG A 193 -2.46 -11.99 -15.73
N ALA A 194 -3.77 -12.19 -15.95
CA ALA A 194 -4.55 -11.31 -16.82
C ALA A 194 -4.58 -9.87 -16.28
N SER A 195 -4.82 -9.69 -14.98
CA SER A 195 -4.80 -8.38 -14.32
C SER A 195 -3.40 -7.76 -14.30
N ALA A 196 -2.37 -8.56 -13.99
CA ALA A 196 -0.98 -8.09 -13.99
C ALA A 196 -0.49 -7.66 -15.37
N ALA A 197 -0.82 -8.40 -16.42
CA ALA A 197 -0.48 -8.03 -17.79
C ALA A 197 -1.15 -6.70 -18.19
N LYS A 198 -2.44 -6.54 -17.89
CA LYS A 198 -3.17 -5.29 -18.17
C LYS A 198 -2.52 -4.09 -17.48
N LEU A 199 -2.21 -4.20 -16.19
CA LEU A 199 -1.59 -3.10 -15.45
C LEU A 199 -0.12 -2.86 -15.81
N LEU A 200 0.62 -3.90 -16.22
CA LEU A 200 1.97 -3.75 -16.77
C LEU A 200 1.95 -2.84 -18.00
N PHE A 201 1.06 -3.12 -18.97
CA PHE A 201 0.93 -2.29 -20.17
C PHE A 201 0.34 -0.90 -19.88
N TYR A 202 -0.47 -0.76 -18.82
CA TYR A 202 -1.03 0.52 -18.42
C TYR A 202 0.05 1.46 -17.83
N TYR A 203 0.80 1.02 -16.81
CA TYR A 203 1.80 1.87 -16.14
C TYR A 203 3.15 1.92 -16.88
N TRP A 204 3.52 0.87 -17.62
CA TRP A 204 4.69 0.81 -18.51
C TRP A 204 4.31 0.67 -19.99
N PRO A 205 3.68 1.69 -20.59
CA PRO A 205 3.15 1.62 -21.95
C PRO A 205 4.19 1.45 -23.06
N SER A 206 5.48 1.64 -22.75
CA SER A 206 6.59 1.33 -23.67
C SER A 206 6.69 -0.16 -24.03
N PHE A 207 6.04 -1.05 -23.29
CA PHE A 207 5.95 -2.48 -23.62
C PHE A 207 5.07 -2.79 -24.83
N ASN A 208 4.19 -1.87 -25.25
CA ASN A 208 3.34 -2.08 -26.43
C ASN A 208 3.90 -1.32 -27.65
N PRO A 209 4.50 -2.03 -28.63
CA PRO A 209 5.06 -1.41 -29.85
C PRO A 209 3.96 -0.93 -30.81
N ASN A 210 2.73 -1.44 -30.71
CA ASN A 210 1.61 -1.03 -31.56
C ASN A 210 0.91 0.20 -30.99
N LEU A 211 1.33 1.37 -31.47
CA LEU A 211 0.79 2.69 -31.14
C LEU A 211 -0.74 2.81 -31.33
N PHE A 212 -1.33 2.02 -32.22
CA PHE A 212 -2.75 2.12 -32.62
C PHE A 212 -3.72 1.30 -31.76
N ASP A 213 -3.24 0.31 -31.01
CA ASP A 213 -4.07 -0.53 -30.12
C ASP A 213 -4.31 0.14 -28.75
N ARG A 214 -3.73 1.34 -28.55
CA ARG A 214 -3.74 2.10 -27.29
C ARG A 214 -5.12 2.62 -26.88
N ARG A 215 -6.13 2.60 -27.76
CA ARG A 215 -7.52 2.93 -27.39
C ARG A 215 -8.10 1.92 -26.40
N ALA A 216 -7.65 0.67 -26.43
CA ALA A 216 -8.04 -0.37 -25.47
C ALA A 216 -7.32 -0.24 -24.12
N VAL A 217 -6.22 0.52 -24.03
CA VAL A 217 -5.47 0.80 -22.78
C VAL A 217 -6.00 2.05 -22.06
N LEU A 218 -6.90 2.82 -22.70
CA LEU A 218 -7.65 3.93 -22.08
C LEU A 218 -8.77 3.43 -21.14
N VAL A 219 -8.54 2.33 -20.43
CA VAL A 219 -9.46 1.86 -19.40
C VAL A 219 -9.31 2.80 -18.21
N LYS A 220 -10.37 3.54 -17.89
CA LYS A 220 -10.46 4.30 -16.65
C LYS A 220 -10.61 3.34 -15.49
N PHE A 221 -9.50 2.82 -14.97
CA PHE A 221 -9.51 1.94 -13.81
C PHE A 221 -9.92 2.64 -12.52
N ALA A 222 -9.84 3.97 -12.47
CA ALA A 222 -10.07 4.77 -11.27
C ALA A 222 -11.53 5.24 -11.05
N ASN A 223 -12.45 5.00 -11.99
CA ASN A 223 -13.82 5.51 -11.88
C ASN A 223 -14.63 4.89 -10.73
N ASP A 224 -14.28 3.66 -10.32
CA ASP A 224 -14.96 2.92 -9.26
C ASP A 224 -14.16 2.91 -7.95
N LEU A 225 -13.14 3.77 -7.83
CA LEU A 225 -12.39 3.88 -6.58
C LEU A 225 -13.15 4.78 -5.60
N THR A 226 -13.60 4.18 -4.50
CA THR A 226 -14.10 4.94 -3.35
C THR A 226 -12.94 5.69 -2.71
N PRO A 227 -12.99 7.02 -2.57
CA PRO A 227 -11.95 7.77 -1.88
C PRO A 227 -11.85 7.34 -0.42
N PHE A 228 -10.63 7.24 0.09
CA PHE A 228 -10.43 7.04 1.53
C PHE A 228 -10.87 8.30 2.27
N VAL A 229 -11.75 8.15 3.28
CA VAL A 229 -12.41 9.29 3.93
C VAL A 229 -11.74 9.68 5.25
N CYS A 230 -12.02 10.90 5.69
CA CYS A 230 -11.59 11.43 6.98
C CYS A 230 -12.06 10.54 8.13
N GLN A 231 -11.13 10.22 9.05
CA GLN A 231 -11.32 9.27 10.13
C GLN A 231 -11.56 9.90 11.49
N ARG A 232 -11.47 11.23 11.57
CA ARG A 232 -11.71 11.92 12.83
C ARG A 232 -13.15 11.65 13.27
N ASP A 233 -13.31 11.14 14.50
CA ASP A 233 -14.62 10.77 15.06
C ASP A 233 -15.61 11.95 15.09
N SER A 234 -15.08 13.17 15.24
CA SER A 234 -15.83 14.43 15.29
C SER A 234 -15.78 15.23 13.97
N CYS A 235 -15.49 14.60 12.83
CA CYS A 235 -15.50 15.26 11.53
C CYS A 235 -16.92 15.79 11.20
N PRO A 236 -17.11 17.11 10.92
CA PRO A 236 -18.42 17.65 10.55
C PRO A 236 -19.00 17.04 9.26
N ASN A 237 -18.13 16.52 8.40
CA ASN A 237 -18.44 15.93 7.10
C ASN A 237 -18.13 14.42 7.07
N ALA A 238 -18.30 13.73 8.21
CA ALA A 238 -18.01 12.31 8.35
C ALA A 238 -18.69 11.47 7.25
N GLY A 239 -17.93 10.52 6.67
CA GLY A 239 -18.40 9.66 5.58
C GLY A 239 -18.36 10.27 4.18
N ASN A 240 -18.23 11.60 4.04
CA ASN A 240 -18.21 12.28 2.74
C ASN A 240 -16.91 13.03 2.45
N ALA A 241 -16.16 13.43 3.48
CA ALA A 241 -14.93 14.19 3.30
C ALA A 241 -13.75 13.26 2.94
N GLU A 242 -13.23 13.40 1.73
CA GLU A 242 -12.00 12.71 1.29
C GLU A 242 -10.80 13.09 2.17
N ALA A 243 -10.00 12.10 2.53
CA ALA A 243 -8.74 12.31 3.23
C ALA A 243 -7.70 12.89 2.27
N GLY A 244 -7.19 14.08 2.59
CA GLY A 244 -6.11 14.73 1.85
C GLY A 244 -4.79 14.79 2.62
N LYS A 245 -4.84 14.51 3.94
CA LYS A 245 -3.69 14.58 4.83
C LYS A 245 -3.57 13.34 5.71
N VAL A 246 -2.35 12.92 6.01
CA VAL A 246 -2.06 11.82 6.96
C VAL A 246 -1.16 12.30 8.09
N CYS A 247 -1.44 11.83 9.30
CA CYS A 247 -0.63 12.05 10.50
C CYS A 247 -0.11 10.72 11.04
N TYR A 248 1.21 10.58 11.11
CA TYR A 248 1.87 9.36 11.59
C TYR A 248 2.10 9.31 13.11
N ASP A 249 1.76 10.37 13.84
CA ASP A 249 1.83 10.36 15.30
C ASP A 249 0.67 9.53 15.88
N HIS A 250 1.02 8.44 16.55
CA HIS A 250 0.04 7.49 17.08
C HIS A 250 -0.81 8.10 18.20
N ARG A 251 -0.28 9.04 18.98
CA ARG A 251 -1.02 9.66 20.09
C ARG A 251 -2.09 10.60 19.56
N ILE A 252 -1.76 11.41 18.55
CA ILE A 252 -2.73 12.21 17.81
C ILE A 252 -3.76 11.29 17.16
N SER A 253 -3.32 10.22 16.50
CA SER A 253 -4.24 9.26 15.88
C SER A 253 -5.27 8.70 16.85
N ILE A 254 -4.82 8.14 17.97
CA ILE A 254 -5.69 7.51 18.97
C ILE A 254 -6.54 8.55 19.71
N THR A 255 -6.10 9.81 19.77
CA THR A 255 -6.87 10.89 20.40
C THR A 255 -8.06 11.32 19.55
N PHE A 256 -7.92 11.35 18.22
CA PHE A 256 -8.95 11.85 17.30
C PHE A 256 -9.72 10.76 16.54
N ALA A 257 -9.27 9.50 16.59
CA ALA A 257 -9.95 8.32 16.06
C ALA A 257 -9.76 7.13 17.02
N THR A 258 -10.60 7.04 18.05
CA THR A 258 -10.32 6.16 19.21
C THR A 258 -10.36 4.66 18.89
N GLU A 259 -11.09 4.28 17.85
CA GLU A 259 -11.25 2.90 17.42
C GLU A 259 -10.39 2.55 16.19
N SER A 260 -9.63 3.49 15.62
CA SER A 260 -8.84 3.24 14.41
C SER A 260 -7.36 3.04 14.71
N PRO A 261 -6.68 2.09 14.03
CA PRO A 261 -5.23 1.98 14.11
C PRO A 261 -4.56 3.23 13.53
N PRO A 262 -3.40 3.65 14.04
CA PRO A 262 -2.58 4.65 13.35
C PRO A 262 -2.05 4.14 12.00
N PRO A 263 -1.82 5.03 11.01
CA PRO A 263 -1.85 6.50 11.11
C PRO A 263 -3.25 7.09 10.89
N LEU A 264 -3.40 8.38 11.20
CA LEU A 264 -4.67 9.10 11.12
C LEU A 264 -4.82 9.82 9.78
N TYR A 265 -5.87 9.46 9.03
CA TYR A 265 -6.20 10.07 7.75
C TYR A 265 -7.31 11.11 7.89
N LEU A 266 -7.08 12.31 7.37
CA LEU A 266 -7.89 13.50 7.62
C LEU A 266 -8.20 14.24 6.33
N CYS A 267 -9.41 14.81 6.27
CA CYS A 267 -9.65 15.89 5.32
C CYS A 267 -8.81 17.12 5.71
N ILE A 268 -8.61 18.02 4.74
CA ILE A 268 -7.76 19.21 4.91
C ILE A 268 -8.25 20.09 6.06
N GLU A 269 -9.58 20.24 6.22
CA GLU A 269 -10.18 21.04 7.29
C GLU A 269 -9.86 20.48 8.68
N CYS A 270 -10.06 19.17 8.89
CA CYS A 270 -9.76 18.52 10.16
C CYS A 270 -8.25 18.54 10.47
N ALA A 271 -7.40 18.35 9.46
CA ALA A 271 -5.95 18.47 9.65
C ALA A 271 -5.53 19.87 10.11
N ASN A 272 -6.11 20.92 9.51
CA ASN A 272 -5.84 22.31 9.89
C ASN A 272 -6.39 22.68 11.28
N GLU A 273 -7.50 22.08 11.70
CA GLU A 273 -8.01 22.22 13.08
C GLU A 273 -7.07 21.59 14.09
N ILE A 274 -6.72 20.32 13.89
CA ILE A 274 -5.81 19.60 14.80
C ILE A 274 -4.44 20.28 14.83
N HIS A 275 -3.92 20.75 13.70
CA HIS A 275 -2.64 21.47 13.66
C HIS A 275 -2.65 22.79 14.45
N ARG A 276 -3.79 23.51 14.50
CA ARG A 276 -3.92 24.71 15.35
C ARG A 276 -3.83 24.39 16.83
N GLU A 277 -4.38 23.25 17.24
CA GLU A 277 -4.34 22.75 18.63
C GLU A 277 -2.99 22.08 18.96
N HIS A 278 -2.33 21.50 17.95
CA HIS A 278 -1.06 20.79 18.06
C HIS A 278 -0.04 21.29 17.02
N PRO A 279 0.55 22.50 17.20
CA PRO A 279 1.39 23.15 16.18
C PRO A 279 2.67 22.40 15.82
N ASN A 280 3.16 21.54 16.72
CA ASN A 280 4.37 20.74 16.50
C ASN A 280 4.09 19.47 15.68
N GLN A 281 2.82 19.14 15.42
CA GLN A 281 2.47 17.93 14.68
C GLN A 281 2.59 18.13 13.18
N MET A 282 3.21 17.16 12.52
CA MET A 282 3.36 17.12 11.07
C MET A 282 2.21 16.36 10.42
N PHE A 283 1.72 16.92 9.31
CA PHE A 283 0.70 16.34 8.45
C PHE A 283 1.23 16.30 7.01
N TYR A 284 1.14 15.14 6.38
CA TYR A 284 1.70 14.90 5.05
C TYR A 284 0.58 14.82 4.01
N ASP A 285 0.85 15.29 2.80
CA ASP A 285 -0.08 15.14 1.67
C ASP A 285 -0.25 13.66 1.29
N ILE A 286 -1.48 13.30 0.96
CA ILE A 286 -1.81 11.99 0.39
C ILE A 286 -1.78 12.10 -1.13
N LEU A 287 -1.22 11.10 -1.80
CA LEU A 287 -1.27 11.00 -3.25
C LEU A 287 -2.68 10.64 -3.70
N HIS A 288 -3.21 11.39 -4.67
CA HIS A 288 -4.43 10.99 -5.35
C HIS A 288 -4.12 9.93 -6.41
N PRO A 289 -5.03 8.96 -6.62
CA PRO A 289 -4.85 7.91 -7.63
C PRO A 289 -4.63 8.47 -9.02
N MET A 290 -3.87 7.80 -9.88
CA MET A 290 -3.73 8.27 -11.26
C MET A 290 -5.06 8.22 -12.02
N GLN A 291 -5.50 9.37 -12.56
CA GLN A 291 -6.71 9.44 -13.39
C GLN A 291 -6.50 8.77 -14.77
N GLN A 292 -5.32 8.98 -15.36
CA GLN A 292 -4.91 8.39 -16.63
C GLN A 292 -3.38 8.38 -16.73
N VAL A 293 -2.81 7.31 -17.29
CA VAL A 293 -1.38 7.27 -17.60
C VAL A 293 -1.08 8.04 -18.89
N SER A 294 -0.43 9.20 -18.76
CA SER A 294 0.01 10.01 -19.90
C SER A 294 1.22 9.42 -20.64
N MET A 295 1.17 9.44 -21.97
CA MET A 295 2.31 9.08 -22.82
C MET A 295 3.32 10.21 -23.01
N VAL A 296 2.96 11.42 -22.60
CA VAL A 296 3.79 12.63 -22.74
C VAL A 296 4.08 13.24 -21.37
N CYS A 297 5.18 13.97 -21.28
CA CYS A 297 5.61 14.66 -20.08
C CYS A 297 4.51 15.58 -19.54
N GLU A 298 4.18 15.42 -18.27
CA GLU A 298 3.11 16.17 -17.58
C GLU A 298 3.63 17.45 -16.93
N ASN A 299 4.95 17.68 -16.97
CA ASN A 299 5.51 18.96 -16.55
C ASN A 299 5.02 20.08 -17.47
N LYS A 300 4.16 20.95 -16.94
CA LYS A 300 3.59 22.12 -17.64
C LYS A 300 4.67 23.05 -18.23
N ASN A 301 5.87 23.06 -17.65
CA ASN A 301 7.00 23.87 -18.11
C ASN A 301 8.03 23.09 -18.96
N CYS A 302 7.65 21.94 -19.52
CA CYS A 302 8.54 21.10 -20.33
C CYS A 302 8.96 21.79 -21.64
N ARG A 303 10.29 21.93 -21.85
CA ARG A 303 10.90 22.50 -23.05
C ARG A 303 11.66 21.47 -23.91
N ALA A 304 11.48 20.18 -23.62
CA ALA A 304 12.16 19.13 -24.36
C ALA A 304 11.62 19.02 -25.79
N ALA A 305 12.52 18.72 -26.74
CA ALA A 305 12.16 18.40 -28.12
C ALA A 305 11.38 17.08 -28.17
N ASP A 306 11.88 16.04 -27.51
CA ASP A 306 11.14 14.80 -27.25
C ASP A 306 10.41 14.89 -25.89
N LYS A 307 9.08 14.87 -25.96
CA LYS A 307 8.19 14.94 -24.79
C LYS A 307 7.68 13.57 -24.35
N SER A 308 8.16 12.48 -24.94
CA SER A 308 7.75 11.12 -24.56
C SER A 308 8.02 10.89 -23.08
N ALA A 309 7.00 10.47 -22.32
CA ALA A 309 7.15 10.17 -20.90
C ALA A 309 7.89 8.85 -20.71
N ILE A 310 9.00 8.90 -19.98
CA ILE A 310 9.89 7.76 -19.71
C ILE A 310 9.95 7.39 -18.24
N SER A 311 9.47 8.25 -17.35
CA SER A 311 9.43 7.97 -15.91
C SER A 311 8.11 8.41 -15.30
N ILE A 312 7.71 7.76 -14.21
CA ILE A 312 6.66 8.20 -13.30
C ILE A 312 7.23 8.36 -11.88
N CYS A 313 6.95 9.47 -11.22
CA CYS A 313 7.38 9.74 -9.85
C CYS A 313 6.19 9.82 -8.90
N PHE A 314 6.31 9.11 -7.77
CA PHE A 314 5.31 9.04 -6.71
C PHE A 314 5.70 9.84 -5.46
N SER A 315 6.80 10.61 -5.49
CA SER A 315 7.11 11.55 -4.39
C SER A 315 6.03 12.64 -4.32
N THR A 316 5.59 12.97 -3.11
CA THR A 316 4.65 14.08 -2.85
C THR A 316 5.22 15.42 -3.32
N GLU A 317 6.54 15.62 -3.27
CA GLU A 317 7.18 16.81 -3.81
C GLU A 317 6.93 16.97 -5.32
N CYS A 318 7.09 15.87 -6.06
CA CYS A 318 6.84 15.85 -7.50
C CYS A 318 5.34 15.91 -7.82
N ALA A 319 4.52 15.16 -7.07
CA ALA A 319 3.07 15.09 -7.24
C ALA A 319 2.38 16.43 -6.95
N SER A 320 2.95 17.28 -6.09
CA SER A 320 2.44 18.63 -5.81
C SER A 320 2.30 19.50 -7.07
N TYR A 321 3.13 19.25 -8.10
CA TYR A 321 3.05 19.94 -9.39
C TYR A 321 1.93 19.43 -10.30
N ASN A 322 1.26 18.34 -9.92
CA ASN A 322 0.20 17.67 -10.68
C ASN A 322 -1.08 17.46 -9.84
N GLY A 323 -1.36 18.38 -8.90
CA GLY A 323 -2.55 18.27 -8.06
C GLY A 323 -2.53 17.02 -7.18
N ASN A 324 -1.37 16.68 -6.62
CA ASN A 324 -1.12 15.49 -5.80
C ASN A 324 -1.32 14.14 -6.50
N HIS A 325 -1.47 14.12 -7.82
CA HIS A 325 -1.35 12.89 -8.61
C HIS A 325 0.12 12.57 -8.92
N PRO A 326 0.54 11.29 -8.96
CA PRO A 326 1.84 10.90 -9.49
C PRO A 326 2.10 11.54 -10.85
N ILE A 327 3.34 11.97 -11.09
CA ILE A 327 3.68 12.79 -12.26
C ILE A 327 4.66 12.06 -13.18
N ARG A 328 4.38 12.11 -14.48
CA ARG A 328 5.19 11.53 -15.54
C ARG A 328 6.10 12.57 -16.18
N TYR A 329 7.36 12.20 -16.40
CA TYR A 329 8.38 13.06 -16.99
C TYR A 329 9.00 12.43 -18.25
N CYS A 330 9.33 13.27 -19.22
CA CYS A 330 10.30 12.92 -20.25
C CYS A 330 11.72 12.91 -19.68
N GLN A 331 12.68 12.40 -20.45
CA GLN A 331 14.07 12.23 -20.01
C GLN A 331 14.68 13.53 -19.46
N GLN A 332 14.50 14.65 -20.15
CA GLN A 332 15.05 15.93 -19.71
C GLN A 332 14.46 16.39 -18.39
N CYS A 333 13.13 16.32 -18.24
CA CYS A 333 12.45 16.72 -17.00
C CYS A 333 12.80 15.79 -15.84
N HIS A 334 12.93 14.49 -16.11
CA HIS A 334 13.38 13.49 -15.14
C HIS A 334 14.76 13.85 -14.59
N ASN A 335 15.75 14.09 -15.46
CA ASN A 335 17.12 14.42 -15.05
C ASN A 335 17.21 15.76 -14.27
N ILE A 336 16.31 16.72 -14.58
CA ILE A 336 16.25 17.99 -13.84
C ILE A 336 15.70 17.79 -12.43
N ARG A 337 14.71 16.91 -12.26
CA ARG A 337 14.04 16.66 -10.98
C ARG A 337 14.77 15.64 -10.11
N HIS A 338 15.45 14.68 -10.72
CA HIS A 338 16.16 13.59 -10.07
C HIS A 338 17.62 13.65 -10.50
N ASN A 339 18.45 14.25 -9.65
CA ASN A 339 19.90 14.35 -9.83
C ASN A 339 20.59 14.35 -8.47
N ASN A 340 21.92 14.45 -8.48
CA ASN A 340 22.73 14.39 -7.25
C ASN A 340 22.38 15.47 -6.20
N ARG A 341 21.59 16.49 -6.54
CA ARG A 341 21.17 17.57 -5.62
C ARG A 341 19.70 17.49 -5.20
N ARG A 342 18.85 16.76 -5.93
CA ARG A 342 17.38 16.77 -5.75
C ARG A 342 16.78 15.41 -6.09
N GLY A 343 15.79 14.99 -5.30
CA GLY A 343 15.00 13.79 -5.58
C GLY A 343 15.79 12.49 -5.51
N GLY A 344 16.85 12.43 -4.69
CA GLY A 344 17.64 11.21 -4.50
C GLY A 344 16.92 10.15 -3.65
N ASP A 345 15.95 10.58 -2.85
CA ASP A 345 15.07 9.78 -1.99
C ASP A 345 13.68 9.54 -2.62
N HIS A 346 13.41 10.12 -3.79
CA HIS A 346 12.16 9.92 -4.49
C HIS A 346 12.00 8.49 -4.99
N VAL A 347 10.81 7.92 -4.82
CA VAL A 347 10.44 6.69 -5.50
C VAL A 347 9.87 7.04 -6.88
N TYR A 348 10.55 6.56 -7.92
CA TYR A 348 10.12 6.69 -9.30
C TYR A 348 10.37 5.39 -10.08
N HIS A 349 9.59 5.19 -11.13
CA HIS A 349 9.70 4.03 -12.01
C HIS A 349 9.99 4.51 -13.43
N MET A 350 11.01 3.91 -14.03
CA MET A 350 11.46 4.22 -15.39
C MET A 350 10.86 3.22 -16.38
N ALA A 351 10.84 3.59 -17.65
CA ALA A 351 10.73 2.64 -18.75
C ALA A 351 11.80 1.56 -18.60
N LEU A 352 11.45 0.31 -18.88
CA LEU A 352 12.42 -0.77 -18.78
C LEU A 352 13.53 -0.60 -19.82
N PRO A 353 14.79 -0.84 -19.43
CA PRO A 353 15.87 -0.91 -20.38
C PRO A 353 15.73 -2.14 -21.27
N HIS A 354 16.62 -2.26 -22.27
CA HIS A 354 16.68 -3.44 -23.12
C HIS A 354 16.89 -4.72 -22.27
N ILE A 355 16.29 -5.85 -22.69
CA ILE A 355 16.27 -7.09 -21.90
C ILE A 355 17.66 -7.54 -21.44
N SER A 356 18.70 -7.33 -22.26
CA SER A 356 20.09 -7.67 -21.94
C SER A 356 20.69 -6.87 -20.78
N GLN A 357 20.08 -5.75 -20.40
CA GLN A 357 20.52 -4.87 -19.31
C GLN A 357 19.77 -5.15 -17.99
N LEU A 358 18.74 -6.01 -18.02
CA LEU A 358 18.01 -6.43 -16.82
C LEU A 358 18.84 -7.42 -16.00
N ASP A 359 18.62 -7.47 -14.68
CA ASP A 359 19.24 -8.50 -13.84
C ASP A 359 18.73 -9.91 -14.20
N PRO A 360 19.51 -10.98 -13.96
CA PRO A 360 19.18 -12.34 -14.41
C PRO A 360 17.79 -12.84 -14.00
N GLN A 361 17.35 -12.47 -12.80
CA GLN A 361 16.04 -12.86 -12.29
C GLN A 361 14.92 -12.16 -13.07
N THR A 362 15.05 -10.85 -13.32
CA THR A 362 14.08 -10.09 -14.12
C THR A 362 14.07 -10.57 -15.58
N GLN A 363 15.22 -10.93 -16.15
CA GLN A 363 15.29 -11.56 -17.48
C GLN A 363 14.49 -12.86 -17.53
N THR A 364 14.64 -13.72 -16.52
CA THR A 364 13.90 -14.98 -16.43
C THR A 364 12.39 -14.71 -16.35
N TYR A 365 11.96 -13.75 -15.52
CA TYR A 365 10.55 -13.38 -15.44
C TYR A 365 10.01 -12.87 -16.76
N MET A 366 10.77 -12.03 -17.47
CA MET A 366 10.37 -11.51 -18.77
C MET A 366 10.24 -12.62 -19.83
N VAL A 367 11.20 -13.54 -19.90
CA VAL A 367 11.13 -14.69 -20.83
C VAL A 367 9.92 -15.57 -20.52
N GLN A 368 9.69 -15.89 -19.25
CA GLN A 368 8.54 -16.70 -18.83
C GLN A 368 7.21 -16.00 -19.10
N ALA A 369 7.14 -14.69 -18.86
CA ALA A 369 5.98 -13.87 -19.18
C ALA A 369 5.65 -13.91 -20.69
N ILE A 370 6.66 -13.78 -21.56
CA ILE A 370 6.49 -13.86 -23.03
C ILE A 370 5.98 -15.25 -23.44
N VAL A 371 6.62 -16.32 -22.96
CA VAL A 371 6.21 -17.70 -23.28
C VAL A 371 4.77 -17.96 -22.88
N ARG A 372 4.33 -17.45 -21.72
CA ARG A 372 2.97 -17.67 -21.24
C ARG A 372 1.93 -16.74 -21.87
N GLN A 373 2.27 -15.52 -22.27
CA GLN A 373 1.35 -14.66 -23.04
C GLN A 373 1.16 -15.15 -24.47
N ALA A 374 2.18 -15.76 -25.09
CA ALA A 374 2.07 -16.36 -26.43
C ALA A 374 1.15 -17.61 -26.47
N LEU A 375 0.77 -18.15 -25.31
CA LEU A 375 -0.12 -19.30 -25.17
C LEU A 375 -1.60 -18.91 -24.93
N PHE A 376 -1.95 -17.62 -25.02
CA PHE A 376 -3.32 -17.11 -24.89
C PHE A 376 -3.86 -16.51 -26.18
#